data_AF-A0A7C8DMU7-F1
#
_entry.id   AF-A0A7C8DMU7-F1
#
_cell.length_a   1.000
_cell.length_b   1.000
_cell.length_c   1.000
_cell.angle_alpha   90.00
_cell.angle_beta   90.00
_cell.angle_gamma   90.00
#
_symmetry.space_group_name_H-M   'P 1'
#
loop_
_entity.id
_entity.type
_entity.pdbx_description
1 polymer ?
#
loop_
_entity_poly.entity_id
_entity_poly.type
_entity_poly.pdbx_seq_one_letter_code
_entity_poly.pdbx_strand_id
1 'polypeptide(L)'
;MSEQEARNKEKQEGVATAYQQKTGDLPSIDFSTFILSMSTSALYQMGLVNGPDGAPVEEPDPLLARQTIDTVQMLRDKTARNLDDVELKLVDNLLYELHTRFLGMA
;
A
#
# COMPACT_ATOMS: atom_id res chain seq x y z
N MET A 1 9.86 -46.53 -8.67
CA MET A 1 10.03 -45.07 -8.67
C MET A 1 10.13 -44.65 -10.12
N SER A 2 9.14 -43.92 -10.59
CA SER A 2 8.89 -43.66 -12.01
C SER A 2 9.70 -42.44 -12.47
N GLU A 3 10.26 -42.44 -13.67
CA GLU A 3 11.01 -41.31 -14.25
C GLU A 3 10.20 -39.99 -14.25
N GLN A 4 8.87 -40.09 -14.19
CA GLN A 4 7.93 -38.97 -14.09
C GLN A 4 7.93 -38.28 -12.72
N GLU A 5 8.27 -39.00 -11.64
CA GLU A 5 8.34 -38.46 -10.28
C GLU A 5 9.63 -37.66 -10.05
N ALA A 6 10.74 -38.08 -10.69
CA ALA A 6 12.01 -37.35 -10.67
C ALA A 6 11.91 -36.02 -11.42
N ARG A 7 11.24 -36.01 -12.58
CA ARG A 7 11.03 -34.81 -13.41
C ARG A 7 10.12 -33.76 -12.75
N ASN A 8 9.23 -34.19 -11.86
CA ASN A 8 8.35 -33.28 -11.11
C ASN A 8 9.07 -32.61 -9.92
N LYS A 9 10.05 -33.29 -9.33
CA LYS A 9 10.88 -32.75 -8.23
C LYS A 9 11.80 -31.62 -8.71
N GLU A 10 12.46 -31.80 -9.87
CA GLU A 10 13.33 -30.78 -10.46
C GLU A 10 12.56 -29.51 -10.89
N LYS A 11 11.31 -29.66 -11.33
CA LYS A 11 10.43 -28.51 -11.66
C LYS A 11 9.95 -27.72 -10.45
N GLN A 12 9.87 -28.32 -9.26
CA GLN A 12 9.47 -27.61 -8.04
C GLN A 12 10.64 -26.85 -7.39
N GLU A 13 11.87 -27.37 -7.48
CA GLU A 13 13.06 -26.72 -6.89
C GLU A 13 13.56 -25.52 -7.74
N GLY A 14 13.34 -25.54 -9.06
CA GLY A 14 13.71 -24.44 -9.96
C GLY A 14 12.82 -23.19 -9.89
N VAL A 15 11.60 -23.29 -9.32
CA VAL A 15 10.69 -22.14 -9.16
C VAL A 15 10.92 -21.42 -7.83
N ALA A 16 11.29 -22.16 -6.77
CA ALA A 16 11.57 -21.57 -5.46
C ALA A 16 12.86 -20.73 -5.46
N THR A 17 13.81 -21.06 -6.33
CA THR A 17 15.13 -20.40 -6.40
C THR A 17 15.17 -19.15 -7.28
N ALA A 18 14.14 -18.89 -8.08
CA ALA A 18 14.07 -17.72 -8.97
C ALA A 18 13.64 -16.42 -8.25
N TYR A 19 13.01 -16.50 -7.07
CA TYR A 19 12.60 -15.33 -6.29
C TYR A 19 13.73 -14.73 -5.42
N GLN A 20 14.91 -15.34 -5.38
CA GLN A 20 16.05 -14.87 -4.59
C GLN A 20 16.99 -13.91 -5.32
N GLN A 21 16.56 -13.28 -6.42
CA GLN A 21 17.37 -12.31 -7.14
C GLN A 21 17.13 -10.87 -6.64
N LYS A 22 18.07 -10.39 -5.82
CA LYS A 22 18.24 -9.01 -5.28
C LYS A 22 17.23 -8.56 -4.21
N THR A 23 17.31 -9.13 -3.01
CA THR A 23 16.84 -8.44 -1.79
C THR A 23 18.07 -7.98 -0.99
N GLY A 24 18.68 -6.86 -1.41
CA GLY A 24 19.51 -6.11 -0.46
C GLY A 24 18.56 -5.45 0.53
N ASP A 25 18.34 -6.09 1.68
CA ASP A 25 17.55 -5.68 2.85
C ASP A 25 16.61 -4.48 2.61
N LEU A 26 15.52 -4.71 1.85
CA LEU A 26 14.41 -3.77 1.89
C LEU A 26 13.78 -3.88 3.29
N PRO A 27 13.56 -2.76 3.99
CA PRO A 27 12.94 -2.80 5.31
C PRO A 27 11.58 -3.49 5.23
N SER A 28 11.28 -4.31 6.23
CA SER A 28 9.98 -4.97 6.33
C SER A 28 8.88 -3.91 6.37
N ILE A 29 7.88 -4.04 5.50
CA ILE A 29 6.71 -3.17 5.52
C ILE A 29 5.77 -3.65 6.64
N ASP A 30 5.38 -2.73 7.52
CA ASP A 30 4.30 -2.94 8.49
C ASP A 30 3.02 -2.19 8.06
N PHE A 31 1.91 -2.44 8.78
CA PHE A 31 0.61 -1.82 8.47
C PHE A 31 0.70 -0.30 8.52
N SER A 32 1.37 0.25 9.54
CA SER A 32 1.53 1.69 9.73
C SER A 32 2.23 2.35 8.53
N THR A 33 3.37 1.80 8.11
CA THR A 33 4.15 2.29 6.96
C THR A 33 3.34 2.19 5.67
N PHE A 34 2.59 1.09 5.50
CA PHE A 34 1.72 0.92 4.34
C PHE A 34 0.60 1.96 4.29
N ILE A 35 -0.16 2.16 5.37
CA ILE A 35 -1.24 3.15 5.40
C ILE A 35 -0.70 4.58 5.24
N LEU A 36 0.47 4.90 5.81
CA LEU A 36 1.13 6.19 5.59
C LEU A 36 1.50 6.42 4.12
N SER A 37 2.01 5.38 3.44
CA SER A 37 2.30 5.47 2.00
C SER A 37 1.04 5.68 1.15
N MET A 38 -0.07 5.04 1.52
CA MET A 38 -1.36 5.24 0.85
C MET A 38 -1.91 6.64 1.11
N SER A 39 -1.80 7.15 2.34
CA SER A 39 -2.20 8.51 2.68
C SER A 39 -1.39 9.54 1.87
N THR A 40 -0.07 9.37 1.79
CA THR A 40 0.79 10.24 0.96
C THR A 40 0.39 10.18 -0.51
N SER A 41 0.05 8.98 -1.01
CA SER A 41 -0.45 8.81 -2.39
C SER A 41 -1.77 9.55 -2.61
N ALA A 42 -2.71 9.48 -1.67
CA ALA A 42 -3.97 10.23 -1.74
C ALA A 42 -3.72 11.74 -1.75
N LEU A 43 -2.82 12.25 -0.90
CA LEU A 43 -2.45 13.67 -0.88
C LEU A 43 -1.77 14.10 -2.18
N TYR A 44 -0.94 13.25 -2.77
CA TYR A 44 -0.30 13.51 -4.05
C TYR A 44 -1.34 13.59 -5.17
N GLN A 45 -2.29 12.65 -5.18
CA GLN A 45 -3.42 12.65 -6.13
C GLN A 45 -4.32 13.88 -5.94
N MET A 46 -4.38 14.45 -4.73
CA MET A 46 -5.07 15.73 -4.47
C MET A 46 -4.24 16.97 -4.86
N GLY A 47 -2.98 16.81 -5.25
CA GLY A 47 -2.04 17.91 -5.51
C GLY A 47 -1.61 18.68 -4.26
N LEU A 48 -1.74 18.07 -3.07
CA LEU A 48 -1.42 18.69 -1.79
C LEU A 48 0.02 18.44 -1.32
N VAL A 49 0.73 17.53 -2.01
CA VAL A 49 2.16 17.27 -1.79
C VAL A 49 2.88 17.23 -3.13
N ASN A 50 4.17 17.59 -3.11
CA ASN A 50 5.01 17.57 -4.31
C ASN A 50 5.31 16.13 -4.76
N GLY A 51 5.64 15.99 -6.04
CA GLY A 51 6.10 14.74 -6.62
C GLY A 51 7.50 14.33 -6.16
N PRO A 52 7.94 13.13 -6.58
CA PRO A 52 9.25 12.58 -6.19
C PRO A 52 10.44 13.43 -6.62
N ASP A 53 10.27 14.26 -7.65
CA ASP A 53 11.23 15.23 -8.17
C ASP A 53 11.21 16.58 -7.42
N GLY A 54 10.32 16.71 -6.43
CA GLY A 54 10.08 17.94 -5.68
C GLY A 54 9.21 18.96 -6.41
N ALA A 55 8.73 18.64 -7.62
CA ALA A 55 7.85 19.53 -8.37
C ALA A 55 6.41 19.49 -7.83
N PRO A 56 5.68 20.61 -7.84
CA PRO A 56 4.25 20.60 -7.58
C PRO A 56 3.51 19.72 -8.61
N VAL A 57 2.43 19.08 -8.18
CA VAL A 57 1.55 18.33 -9.09
C VAL A 57 0.80 19.32 -9.97
N GLU A 58 1.03 19.24 -11.29
CA GLU A 58 0.37 20.13 -12.26
C GLU A 58 -1.12 19.83 -12.40
N GLU A 59 -1.52 18.56 -12.36
CA GLU A 59 -2.91 18.13 -12.49
C GLU A 59 -3.28 17.11 -11.39
N PRO A 60 -4.06 17.54 -10.37
CA PRO A 60 -4.67 16.63 -9.41
C PRO A 60 -5.66 15.66 -10.07
N ASP A 61 -5.78 14.45 -9.52
CA ASP A 61 -6.79 13.45 -9.88
C ASP A 61 -7.69 13.13 -8.66
N PRO A 62 -8.80 13.86 -8.49
CA PRO A 62 -9.74 13.62 -7.40
C PRO A 62 -10.41 12.25 -7.44
N LEU A 63 -10.60 11.65 -8.62
CA LEU A 63 -11.23 10.33 -8.71
C LEU A 63 -10.30 9.25 -8.15
N LEU A 64 -9.01 9.35 -8.48
CA LEU A 64 -8.00 8.44 -7.95
C LEU A 64 -7.77 8.67 -6.45
N ALA A 65 -7.77 9.93 -6.00
CA ALA A 65 -7.72 10.28 -4.58
C ALA A 65 -8.86 9.62 -3.80
N ARG A 66 -10.10 9.74 -4.30
CA ARG A 66 -11.28 9.09 -3.70
C ARG A 66 -11.11 7.58 -3.62
N GLN A 67 -10.69 6.95 -4.72
CA GLN A 67 -10.48 5.49 -4.74
C GLN A 67 -9.43 5.05 -3.71
N THR A 68 -8.37 5.83 -3.53
CA THR A 68 -7.34 5.55 -2.53
C THR A 68 -7.91 5.66 -1.11
N ILE A 69 -8.68 6.72 -0.81
CA ILE A 69 -9.38 6.88 0.47
C ILE A 69 -10.32 5.70 0.74
N ASP A 70 -11.16 5.34 -0.25
CA ASP A 70 -12.10 4.22 -0.14
C ASP A 70 -11.36 2.90 0.13
N THR A 71 -10.16 2.73 -0.44
CA THR A 71 -9.32 1.56 -0.19
C THR A 71 -8.79 1.55 1.25
N VAL A 72 -8.32 2.69 1.76
CA VAL A 72 -7.88 2.80 3.17
C VAL A 72 -9.05 2.53 4.12
N GLN A 73 -10.24 3.06 3.82
CA GLN A 73 -11.46 2.83 4.60
C GLN A 73 -11.81 1.33 4.63
N MET A 74 -11.82 0.68 3.46
CA MET A 74 -12.08 -0.74 3.35
C MET A 74 -11.04 -1.56 4.16
N LEU A 75 -9.76 -1.23 4.06
CA LEU A 75 -8.70 -1.90 4.81
C LEU A 75 -8.93 -1.76 6.31
N ARG A 76 -9.17 -0.55 6.80
CA ARG A 76 -9.49 -0.27 8.21
C ARG A 76 -10.64 -1.16 8.70
N ASP A 77 -11.72 -1.26 7.94
CA ASP A 77 -12.88 -2.07 8.33
C ASP A 77 -12.59 -3.58 8.28
N LYS A 78 -11.78 -4.03 7.33
CA LYS A 78 -11.38 -5.44 7.22
C LYS A 78 -10.33 -5.85 8.25
N THR A 79 -9.50 -4.92 8.72
CA THR A 79 -8.43 -5.18 9.67
C THR A 79 -8.77 -4.81 11.11
N ALA A 80 -9.91 -4.18 11.39
CA ALA A 80 -10.26 -3.64 12.71
C ALA A 80 -10.06 -4.58 13.93
N ARG A 81 -10.16 -5.91 13.76
CA ARG A 81 -9.92 -6.88 14.85
C ARG A 81 -8.47 -7.39 14.95
N ASN A 82 -7.61 -6.96 14.05
CA ASN A 82 -6.19 -7.29 13.97
C ASN A 82 -5.29 -6.08 14.25
N LEU A 83 -5.86 -4.88 14.38
CA LEU A 83 -5.11 -3.66 14.67
C LEU A 83 -4.90 -3.53 16.17
N ASP A 84 -3.72 -3.06 16.55
CA ASP A 84 -3.51 -2.53 17.90
C ASP A 84 -4.08 -1.10 18.06
N ASP A 85 -4.08 -0.58 19.29
CA ASP A 85 -4.63 0.75 19.59
C ASP A 85 -3.89 1.89 18.87
N VAL A 86 -2.61 1.71 18.53
CA VAL A 86 -1.79 2.71 17.85
C VAL A 86 -2.14 2.71 16.36
N GLU A 87 -2.19 1.54 15.74
CA GLU A 87 -2.56 1.36 14.33
C GLU A 87 -4.00 1.81 14.07
N LEU A 88 -4.94 1.47 14.95
CA LEU A 88 -6.33 1.89 14.83
C LEU A 88 -6.47 3.41 14.88
N LYS A 89 -5.81 4.06 15.86
CA LYS A 89 -5.81 5.53 15.96
C LYS A 89 -5.13 6.17 14.76
N LEU A 90 -4.04 5.59 14.26
CA LEU A 90 -3.34 6.08 13.08
C LEU A 90 -4.27 6.09 11.87
N VAL A 91 -4.89 4.96 11.54
CA VAL A 91 -5.74 4.87 10.35
C VAL A 91 -7.00 5.71 10.48
N ASP A 92 -7.63 5.77 11.65
CA ASP A 92 -8.83 6.59 11.87
C ASP A 92 -8.50 8.09 11.74
N ASN A 93 -7.35 8.55 12.27
CA ASN A 93 -6.91 9.94 12.12
C ASN A 93 -6.60 10.28 10.67
N LEU A 94 -5.89 9.40 9.95
CA LEU A 94 -5.55 9.61 8.54
C LEU A 94 -6.83 9.65 7.68
N LEU A 95 -7.78 8.76 7.90
CA LEU A 95 -9.07 8.77 7.19
C LEU A 95 -9.83 10.08 7.41
N TYR A 96 -9.92 10.55 8.66
CA TYR A 96 -10.54 11.83 8.97
C TYR A 96 -9.89 13.00 8.23
N GLU A 97 -8.55 13.04 8.26
CA GLU A 97 -7.75 14.10 7.64
C GLU A 97 -7.91 14.09 6.11
N LEU A 98 -7.83 12.91 5.49
CA LEU A 98 -8.00 12.75 4.05
C LEU A 98 -9.41 13.10 3.59
N HIS A 99 -10.45 12.67 4.30
CA HIS A 99 -11.83 13.05 3.99
C HIS A 99 -12.05 14.55 4.09
N THR A 100 -11.54 15.19 5.15
CA THR A 100 -11.68 16.64 5.34
C THR A 100 -11.03 17.41 4.19
N ARG A 101 -9.83 17.00 3.76
CA ARG A 101 -9.13 17.61 2.63
C ARG A 101 -9.89 17.39 1.32
N PHE A 102 -10.32 16.17 1.06
CA PHE A 102 -11.05 15.82 -0.16
C PHE A 102 -12.35 16.60 -0.29
N LEU A 103 -13.10 16.74 0.81
CA LEU A 103 -14.33 17.54 0.83
C LEU A 103 -14.07 19.04 0.59
N GLY A 104 -12.92 19.55 1.02
CA GLY A 104 -12.52 20.94 0.74
C GLY A 104 -12.16 21.22 -0.72
N MET A 105 -11.99 20.19 -1.55
CA MET A 105 -11.70 20.33 -2.99
C MET A 105 -12.96 20.28 -3.87
N ALA A 106 -14.06 19.74 -3.36
CA ALA A 106 -15.33 19.56 -4.08
C ALA A 106 -16.20 20.82 -4.01
#